data_AF-A0A956X130-F1
#
_entry.id   AF-A0A956X130-F1
#
_cell.length_a   1.000
_cell.length_b   1.000
_cell.length_c   1.000
_cell.angle_alpha   90.00
_cell.angle_beta   90.00
_cell.angle_gamma   90.00
#
_symmetry.space_group_name_H-M   'P 1'
#
loop_
_entity.id
_entity.type
_entity.pdbx_description
1 polymer ?
#
loop_
_entity_poly.entity_id
_entity_poly.type
_entity_poly.pdbx_seq_one_letter_code
_entity_poly.pdbx_strand_id
1 'polypeptide(L)'
;MTHSTPFLEALENGPLLCDGATGTLLHAAGVSLDHCLDEVNLSRPELVLHMHSEYLAAGADVIETNTFGANRVKLEEHDLAHRAAEINQAGARLA
;
A
#
# COMPACT_ATOMS: atom_id res chain seq x y z
N MET A 1 -6.03 32.36 -0.67
CA MET A 1 -4.66 31.84 -0.68
C MET A 1 -4.79 30.34 -0.84
N THR A 2 -4.42 29.78 -1.98
CA THR A 2 -4.36 28.33 -2.15
C THR A 2 -3.22 27.82 -1.28
N HIS A 3 -3.52 27.01 -0.27
CA HIS A 3 -2.50 26.35 0.53
C HIS A 3 -1.86 25.27 -0.35
N SER A 4 -0.60 25.46 -0.73
CA SER A 4 0.17 24.42 -1.41
C SER A 4 0.55 23.35 -0.40
N THR A 5 0.40 22.08 -0.77
CA THR A 5 0.83 20.94 0.05
C THR A 5 2.23 20.51 -0.40
N PRO A 6 3.02 19.84 0.46
CA PRO A 6 4.34 19.34 0.05
C PRO A 6 4.31 18.50 -1.23
N PHE A 7 3.23 17.75 -1.45
CA PHE A 7 3.03 16.98 -2.68
C PHE A 7 2.83 17.87 -3.91
N LEU A 8 2.00 18.92 -3.82
CA LEU A 8 1.79 19.86 -4.92
C LEU A 8 3.06 20.65 -5.23
N GLU A 9 3.82 21.06 -4.21
CA GLU A 9 5.12 21.71 -4.37
C GLU A 9 6.14 20.77 -5.04
N ALA A 10 6.16 19.49 -4.68
CA ALA A 10 7.04 18.51 -5.31
C ALA A 10 6.74 18.31 -6.80
N LEU A 11 5.45 18.27 -7.17
CA LEU A 11 5.03 18.18 -8.58
C LEU A 11 5.38 19.42 -9.41
N GLU A 12 5.46 20.61 -8.80
CA GLU A 12 5.92 21.82 -9.50
C GLU A 12 7.41 21.78 -9.84
N ASN A 13 8.21 21.00 -9.08
CA ASN A 13 9.66 20.86 -9.28
C ASN A 13 10.04 19.79 -10.32
N GLY A 14 9.09 18.96 -10.78
CA GLY A 14 9.33 17.94 -11.79
C GLY A 14 8.41 16.72 -11.66
N PRO A 15 8.56 15.73 -12.55
CA PRO A 15 7.85 14.46 -12.41
C PRO A 15 8.32 13.71 -11.16
N LEU A 16 7.38 13.05 -10.47
CA LEU A 16 7.66 12.15 -9.35
C LEU A 16 7.57 10.70 -9.83
N LEU A 17 8.50 9.86 -9.37
CA LEU A 17 8.49 8.43 -9.65
C LEU A 17 7.62 7.69 -8.62
N CYS A 18 6.56 7.04 -9.09
CA CYS A 18 5.77 6.13 -8.25
C CYS A 18 6.44 4.75 -8.12
N ASP A 19 5.98 3.99 -7.14
CA ASP A 19 6.35 2.60 -6.93
C ASP A 19 5.79 1.65 -8.00
N GLY A 20 6.11 0.37 -7.83
CA GLY A 20 5.69 -0.71 -8.72
C GLY A 20 4.53 -1.54 -8.16
N ALA A 21 4.33 -2.74 -8.74
CA ALA A 21 3.24 -3.61 -8.36
C ALA A 21 3.40 -4.27 -6.97
N THR A 22 2.56 -3.88 -6.02
CA THR A 22 2.47 -4.50 -4.67
C THR A 22 2.11 -5.99 -4.74
N GLY A 23 1.07 -6.37 -5.48
CA GLY A 23 0.61 -7.76 -5.53
C GLY A 23 1.63 -8.74 -6.11
N THR A 24 2.42 -8.30 -7.11
CA THR A 24 3.49 -9.11 -7.70
C THR A 24 4.63 -9.36 -6.71
N LEU A 25 5.04 -8.34 -5.94
CA LEU A 25 6.09 -8.51 -4.94
C LEU A 25 5.64 -9.35 -3.75
N LEU A 26 4.42 -9.13 -3.25
CA LEU A 26 3.85 -9.99 -2.20
C LEU A 26 3.77 -11.45 -2.66
N HIS A 27 3.40 -11.69 -3.93
CA HIS A 27 3.39 -13.03 -4.50
C HIS A 27 4.79 -13.65 -4.59
N ALA A 28 5.77 -12.90 -5.09
CA ALA A 28 7.17 -13.34 -5.15
C ALA A 28 7.75 -13.64 -3.76
N ALA A 29 7.27 -12.95 -2.72
CA ALA A 29 7.61 -13.19 -1.32
C ALA A 29 6.81 -14.32 -0.65
N GLY A 30 6.01 -15.08 -1.42
CA GLY A 30 5.32 -16.28 -0.96
C GLY A 30 3.91 -16.06 -0.40
N VAL A 31 3.26 -14.94 -0.71
CA VAL A 31 1.82 -14.76 -0.46
C VAL A 31 1.03 -15.32 -1.65
N SER A 32 0.06 -16.20 -1.40
CA SER A 32 -0.81 -16.68 -2.49
C SER A 32 -1.71 -15.55 -2.99
N LEU A 33 -1.93 -15.48 -4.30
CA LEU A 33 -2.89 -14.52 -4.90
C LEU A 33 -4.35 -14.86 -4.56
N ASP A 34 -4.62 -16.07 -4.06
CA ASP A 34 -5.95 -16.45 -3.55
C ASP A 34 -6.22 -15.87 -2.15
N HIS A 35 -5.19 -15.34 -1.47
CA HIS A 35 -5.34 -14.66 -0.19
C HIS A 35 -5.70 -13.18 -0.39
N CYS A 36 -6.39 -12.60 0.59
CA CYS A 36 -6.58 -11.16 0.66
C CYS A 36 -5.23 -10.46 0.88
N LEU A 37 -4.70 -9.83 -0.16
CA LEU A 37 -3.40 -9.14 -0.09
C LEU A 37 -3.44 -7.92 0.84
N ASP A 38 -4.59 -7.27 0.97
CA ASP A 38 -4.77 -6.15 1.91
C ASP A 38 -4.65 -6.61 3.37
N GLU A 39 -5.10 -7.83 3.70
CA GLU A 39 -5.01 -8.39 5.06
C GLU A 39 -3.57 -8.61 5.51
N VAL A 40 -2.62 -8.72 4.57
CA VAL A 40 -1.18 -8.89 4.86
C VAL A 40 -0.64 -7.72 5.71
N ASN A 41 -1.28 -6.55 5.67
CA ASN A 41 -0.99 -5.44 6.58
C ASN A 41 -1.10 -5.81 8.06
N LEU A 42 -1.92 -6.81 8.40
CA LEU A 42 -2.19 -7.27 9.76
C LEU A 42 -1.44 -8.56 10.05
N SER A 43 -1.47 -9.52 9.13
CA SER A 43 -0.88 -10.84 9.36
C SER A 43 0.64 -10.88 9.17
N ARG A 44 1.22 -10.04 8.30
CA ARG A 44 2.67 -9.98 8.02
C ARG A 44 3.15 -8.54 7.77
N PRO A 45 3.01 -7.61 8.73
CA PRO A 45 3.34 -6.19 8.55
C PRO A 45 4.80 -5.95 8.14
N GLU A 46 5.74 -6.75 8.67
CA GLU A 46 7.17 -6.66 8.33
C GLU A 46 7.43 -6.91 6.84
N LEU A 47 6.64 -7.78 6.20
CA LEU A 47 6.77 -8.06 4.77
C LEU A 47 6.34 -6.84 3.92
N VAL A 48 5.26 -6.17 4.33
CA VAL A 48 4.76 -4.96 3.66
C VAL A 48 5.74 -3.80 3.84
N LEU A 49 6.27 -3.62 5.05
CA LEU A 49 7.28 -2.60 5.34
C LEU A 49 8.56 -2.82 4.51
N HIS A 50 9.02 -4.06 4.42
CA HIS A 50 10.17 -4.41 3.58
C HIS A 50 9.89 -4.10 2.11
N MET A 51 8.72 -4.45 1.58
CA MET A 51 8.32 -4.13 0.21
C MET A 51 8.33 -2.62 -0.08
N HIS A 52 7.76 -1.79 0.79
CA HIS A 52 7.83 -0.33 0.63
C HIS A 52 9.28 0.18 0.67
N SER A 53 10.10 -0.38 1.56
CA SER A 53 11.53 -0.04 1.66
C SER A 53 12.30 -0.38 0.38
N GLU A 54 11.98 -1.50 -0.28
CA GLU A 54 12.59 -1.87 -1.57
C GLU A 54 12.23 -0.88 -2.69
N TYR A 55 11.00 -0.39 -2.73
CA TYR A 55 10.60 0.64 -3.72
C TYR A 55 11.29 1.99 -3.46
N LEU A 56 11.37 2.41 -2.20
CA LEU A 56 12.12 3.61 -1.82
C LEU A 56 13.61 3.47 -2.19
N ALA A 57 14.22 2.31 -1.93
CA ALA A 57 15.60 2.04 -2.30
C ALA A 57 15.83 2.01 -3.82
N ALA A 58 14.80 1.63 -4.60
CA ALA A 58 14.82 1.67 -6.06
C ALA A 58 14.60 3.09 -6.64
N GLY A 59 14.28 4.08 -5.80
CA GLY A 59 14.16 5.48 -6.17
C GLY A 59 12.73 6.01 -6.28
N ALA A 60 11.72 5.29 -5.78
CA ALA A 60 10.37 5.82 -5.73
C ALA A 60 10.30 7.08 -4.84
N ASP A 61 9.72 8.15 -5.37
CA ASP A 61 9.38 9.37 -4.63
C ASP A 61 8.01 9.23 -3.93
N VAL A 62 7.13 8.39 -4.48
CA VAL A 62 5.78 8.15 -4.00
C VAL A 62 5.55 6.64 -3.91
N ILE A 63 5.04 6.20 -2.77
CA ILE A 63 4.59 4.83 -2.55
C ILE A 63 3.08 4.82 -2.28
N GLU A 64 2.39 3.75 -2.70
CA GLU A 64 0.98 3.54 -2.42
C GLU A 64 0.81 2.65 -1.19
N THR A 65 -0.21 2.91 -0.36
CA THR A 65 -0.56 1.99 0.73
C THR A 65 -1.01 0.64 0.16
N ASN A 66 -0.70 -0.47 0.84
CA ASN A 66 -1.23 -1.80 0.47
C ASN A 66 -2.73 -1.94 0.82
N THR A 67 -3.58 -1.18 0.15
CA THR A 67 -5.02 -1.06 0.45
C THR A 67 -5.90 -0.99 -0.81
N PHE A 68 -5.40 -1.50 -1.94
CA PHE A 68 -6.11 -1.43 -3.23
C PHE A 68 -7.49 -2.12 -3.17
N GLY A 69 -7.59 -3.23 -2.44
CA GLY A 69 -8.81 -4.00 -2.24
C GLY A 69 -9.51 -3.75 -0.91
N ALA A 70 -8.94 -2.94 -0.02
CA ALA A 70 -9.37 -2.77 1.38
C ALA A 70 -10.70 -2.00 1.58
N ASN A 71 -11.69 -2.16 0.70
CA ASN A 71 -13.04 -1.65 0.92
C ASN A 71 -13.98 -2.78 1.37
N ARG A 72 -15.08 -2.41 2.04
CA ARG A 72 -16.03 -3.36 2.63
C ARG A 72 -16.58 -4.39 1.63
N VAL A 73 -16.81 -4.00 0.38
CA VAL A 73 -17.41 -4.87 -0.66
C VAL A 73 -16.41 -5.95 -1.09
N LYS A 74 -15.19 -5.56 -1.44
CA LYS A 74 -14.14 -6.53 -1.83
C LYS A 74 -13.72 -7.43 -0.67
N LEU A 75 -13.62 -6.87 0.54
CA LEU A 75 -13.25 -7.66 1.72
C LEU A 75 -14.33 -8.66 2.15
N GLU A 76 -15.57 -8.53 1.67
CA GLU A 76 -16.64 -9.50 1.93
C GLU A 76 -16.35 -10.87 1.28
N GLU A 77 -15.65 -10.89 0.15
CA GLU A 77 -15.20 -12.13 -0.52
C GLU A 77 -14.23 -12.97 0.33
N HIS A 78 -13.67 -12.36 1.38
CA HIS A 78 -12.73 -12.97 2.31
C HIS A 78 -13.23 -13.00 3.77
N ASP A 79 -14.51 -12.71 4.02
CA ASP A 79 -15.09 -12.58 5.37
C ASP A 79 -14.46 -11.46 6.25
N LEU A 80 -13.77 -10.49 5.62
CA LEU A 80 -13.00 -9.43 6.28
C LEU A 80 -13.66 -8.05 6.24
N ALA A 81 -14.89 -7.94 5.71
CA ALA A 81 -15.63 -6.68 5.58
C ALA A 81 -15.68 -5.85 6.88
N HIS A 82 -15.79 -6.52 8.04
CA HIS A 82 -15.85 -5.91 9.36
C HIS A 82 -14.49 -5.33 9.83
N ARG A 83 -13.37 -5.72 9.20
CA ARG A 83 -12.01 -5.26 9.51
C ARG A 83 -11.51 -4.18 8.55
N ALA A 84 -12.35 -3.66 7.65
CA ALA A 84 -11.93 -2.69 6.64
C ALA A 84 -11.17 -1.50 7.24
N ALA A 85 -11.67 -0.90 8.32
CA ALA A 85 -11.00 0.24 8.96
C ALA A 85 -9.64 -0.15 9.57
N GLU A 86 -9.55 -1.32 10.21
CA GLU A 86 -8.31 -1.85 10.80
C GLU A 86 -7.24 -2.08 9.73
N ILE A 87 -7.62 -2.74 8.62
CA ILE A 87 -6.74 -3.02 7.49
C ILE A 87 -6.20 -1.73 6.86
N ASN A 88 -7.07 -0.74 6.60
CA ASN A 88 -6.64 0.53 6.02
C ASN A 88 -5.72 1.31 6.95
N GLN A 89 -6.03 1.35 8.25
CA GLN A 89 -5.20 2.04 9.23
C GLN A 89 -3.82 1.39 9.37
N ALA A 90 -3.74 0.06 9.30
CA ALA A 90 -2.46 -0.63 9.30
C ALA A 90 -1.68 -0.36 8.01
N GLY A 91 -2.32 -0.46 6.84
CA GLY A 91 -1.69 -0.15 5.54
C GLY A 91 -1.13 1.28 5.50
N ALA A 92 -1.87 2.27 6.00
CA ALA A 92 -1.43 3.66 6.06
C ALA A 92 -0.34 3.95 7.10
N ARG A 93 -0.09 3.05 8.06
CA ARG A 93 1.02 3.17 9.02
C ARG A 93 2.31 2.50 8.53
N LEU A 94 2.19 1.56 7.59
CA LEU A 94 3.31 0.77 7.06
C LEU A 94 3.97 1.46 5.86
N ALA A 95 3.22 2.26 5.10
CA ALA A 95 3.74 3.20 4.12
C ALA A 95 4.17 4.50 4.81
#